data_AF-A0A2D4NRT8-F1
#
_entry.id   AF-A0A2D4NRT8-F1
#
_cell.length_a   1.000
_cell.length_b   1.000
_cell.length_c   1.000
_cell.angle_alpha   90.00
_cell.angle_beta   90.00
_cell.angle_gamma   90.00
#
_symmetry.space_group_name_H-M   'P 1'
#
loop_
_entity.id
_entity.type
_entity.pdbx_description
1 polymer ?
#
loop_
_entity_poly.entity_id
_entity_poly.type
_entity_poly.pdbx_seq_one_letter_code
_entity_poly.pdbx_strand_id
1 'polypeptide(L)'
;HVLQSKGDTGVFLQYTHARLHSLEEICGTVNQGTPVNTACLQDPLAISLLQHFLRYDEIIYQSSQDHQPKHIVNYLFKLSHLVSAAHRNLPVKGSPLELAQARLCLFHAARSVLANGMKLLGITPVDKM
;
A
#
# COMPACT_ATOMS: atom_id res chain seq x y z
N HIS A 1 -17.88 -6.99 -19.17
CA HIS A 1 -17.05 -5.86 -18.73
C HIS A 1 -16.52 -5.98 -17.28
N VAL A 2 -16.75 -7.08 -16.56
CA VAL A 2 -16.46 -7.20 -15.10
C VAL A 2 -15.14 -7.93 -14.77
N LEU A 3 -14.45 -8.53 -15.74
CA LEU A 3 -13.26 -9.37 -15.53
C LEU A 3 -12.05 -8.94 -16.36
N GLN A 4 -11.72 -7.66 -16.35
CA GLN A 4 -10.44 -7.20 -16.89
C GLN A 4 -9.39 -7.13 -15.77
N SER A 5 -8.33 -7.90 -15.92
CA SER A 5 -7.16 -7.91 -15.03
C SER A 5 -6.18 -6.75 -15.30
N LYS A 6 -6.46 -5.93 -16.33
CA LYS A 6 -5.66 -4.76 -16.71
C LYS A 6 -6.51 -3.50 -16.53
N GLY A 7 -5.98 -2.53 -15.79
CA GLY A 7 -6.65 -1.25 -15.48
C GLY A 7 -7.11 -1.15 -14.03
N ASP A 8 -7.78 -0.04 -13.71
CA ASP A 8 -8.28 0.27 -12.38
C ASP A 8 -9.51 -0.57 -12.05
N THR A 9 -9.28 -1.80 -11.59
CA THR A 9 -10.33 -2.77 -11.22
C THR A 9 -10.19 -3.26 -9.78
N GLY A 10 -11.29 -3.76 -9.20
CA GLY A 10 -11.27 -4.36 -7.86
C GLY A 10 -10.27 -5.52 -7.75
N VAL A 11 -10.06 -6.28 -8.84
CA VAL A 11 -9.05 -7.35 -8.92
C VAL A 11 -7.63 -6.78 -8.77
N PHE A 12 -7.35 -5.61 -9.35
CA PHE A 12 -6.04 -4.97 -9.21
C PHE A 12 -5.75 -4.54 -7.77
N LEU A 13 -6.75 -4.00 -7.05
CA LEU A 13 -6.61 -3.65 -5.63
C LEU A 13 -6.31 -4.88 -4.77
N GLN A 14 -7.09 -5.95 -4.97
CA GLN A 14 -6.93 -7.20 -4.25
C GLN A 14 -5.57 -7.85 -4.53
N TYR A 15 -5.16 -7.88 -5.81
CA TYR A 15 -3.86 -8.42 -6.20
C TYR A 15 -2.71 -7.63 -5.58
N THR A 16 -2.83 -6.29 -5.53
CA THR A 16 -1.83 -5.44 -4.87
C THR A 16 -1.73 -5.78 -3.38
N HIS A 17 -2.86 -5.90 -2.68
CA HIS A 17 -2.89 -6.26 -1.27
C HIS A 17 -2.27 -7.65 -1.01
N ALA A 18 -2.69 -8.68 -1.77
CA ALA A 18 -2.18 -10.04 -1.66
C ALA A 18 -0.67 -10.14 -1.95
N ARG A 19 -0.16 -9.33 -2.89
CA ARG A 19 1.27 -9.28 -3.20
C ARG A 19 2.08 -8.68 -2.05
N LEU A 20 1.58 -7.64 -1.39
CA LEU A 20 2.21 -7.08 -0.20
C LEU A 20 2.16 -8.06 0.98
N HIS A 21 1.06 -8.79 1.15
CA HIS A 21 0.97 -9.85 2.15
C HIS A 21 2.05 -10.93 1.90
N SER A 22 2.18 -11.40 0.66
CA SER A 22 3.23 -12.35 0.26
C SER A 22 4.65 -11.82 0.50
N LEU A 23 4.88 -10.52 0.30
CA LEU A 23 6.18 -9.90 0.56
C LEU A 23 6.55 -9.99 2.05
N GLU A 24 5.59 -9.75 2.96
CA GLU A 24 5.77 -9.91 4.40
C GLU A 24 6.03 -11.37 4.78
N GLU A 25 5.31 -12.33 4.19
CA GLU A 25 5.57 -13.76 4.43
C GLU A 25 6.99 -14.17 4.03
N ILE A 26 7.54 -13.61 2.94
CA ILE A 26 8.86 -13.96 2.41
C ILE A 26 9.99 -13.25 3.15
N CYS A 27 9.82 -11.97 3.49
CA CYS A 27 10.88 -11.14 4.09
C CYS A 27 10.83 -11.10 5.63
N GLY A 28 9.82 -11.73 6.23
CA GLY A 28 9.57 -11.72 7.67
C GLY A 28 8.52 -10.66 8.06
N THR A 29 7.90 -10.84 9.22
CA THR A 29 6.90 -9.89 9.73
C THR A 29 7.59 -8.65 10.28
N VAL A 30 7.02 -7.47 10.02
CA VAL A 30 7.49 -6.22 10.63
C VAL A 30 7.29 -6.28 12.13
N ASN A 31 8.37 -6.15 12.89
CA ASN A 31 8.29 -5.93 14.34
C ASN A 31 7.83 -4.48 14.59
N GLN A 32 6.56 -4.29 14.89
CA GLN A 32 5.98 -2.96 15.14
C GLN A 32 6.59 -2.24 16.36
N GLY A 33 7.29 -2.96 17.24
CA GLY A 33 7.99 -2.41 18.41
C GLY A 33 9.42 -1.96 18.17
N THR A 34 10.02 -2.24 17.00
CA THR A 34 11.39 -1.82 16.69
C THR A 34 11.41 -0.47 15.96
N PRO A 35 12.17 0.53 16.43
CA PRO A 35 12.31 1.79 15.74
C PRO A 35 12.96 1.55 14.37
N VAL A 36 12.29 2.01 13.33
CA VAL A 36 12.78 1.93 11.95
C VAL A 36 13.61 3.17 11.65
N ASN A 37 14.79 2.99 11.06
CA ASN A 37 15.62 4.09 10.59
C ASN A 37 14.98 4.74 9.35
N THR A 38 14.20 5.81 9.56
CA THR A 38 13.53 6.54 8.47
C THR A 38 14.50 7.24 7.53
N ALA A 39 15.75 7.48 7.96
CA ALA A 39 16.78 8.04 7.10
C ALA A 39 17.11 7.14 5.91
N CYS A 40 16.77 5.85 5.96
CA CYS A 40 16.93 4.91 4.85
C CYS A 40 15.89 5.09 3.73
N LEU A 41 14.83 5.89 3.92
CA LEU A 41 13.72 6.06 2.96
C LEU A 41 13.83 7.34 2.13
N GLN A 42 15.01 7.62 1.57
CA GLN A 42 15.23 8.81 0.72
C GLN A 42 14.88 8.61 -0.76
N ASP A 43 14.56 7.38 -1.17
CA ASP A 43 14.16 7.09 -2.54
C ASP A 43 12.90 7.91 -2.92
N PRO A 44 12.86 8.56 -4.10
CA PRO A 44 11.70 9.39 -4.49
C PRO A 44 10.36 8.64 -4.47
N LEU A 45 10.37 7.33 -4.79
CA LEU A 45 9.19 6.47 -4.71
C LEU A 45 8.75 6.20 -3.27
N ALA A 46 9.71 6.05 -2.34
CA ALA A 46 9.41 5.89 -0.92
C ALA A 46 8.79 7.17 -0.35
N ILE A 47 9.38 8.33 -0.66
CA ILE A 47 8.85 9.64 -0.29
C ILE A 47 7.44 9.85 -0.87
N SER A 48 7.23 9.49 -2.15
CA SER A 48 5.92 9.59 -2.80
C SER A 48 4.85 8.75 -2.11
N LEU A 49 5.19 7.53 -1.66
CA LEU A 49 4.28 6.69 -0.88
C LEU A 49 3.95 7.32 0.47
N LEU A 50 4.96 7.81 1.21
CA LEU A 50 4.77 8.47 2.50
C LEU A 50 3.85 9.70 2.36
N GLN A 51 4.12 10.55 1.36
CA GLN A 51 3.27 11.71 1.06
C GLN A 51 1.85 11.31 0.71
N HIS A 52 1.67 10.19 -0.03
CA HIS A 52 0.33 9.69 -0.34
C HIS A 52 -0.39 9.22 0.92
N PHE A 53 0.28 8.53 1.85
CA PHE A 53 -0.32 8.13 3.13
C PHE A 53 -0.83 9.30 3.95
N LEU A 54 -0.09 10.40 4.01
CA LEU A 54 -0.48 11.60 4.76
C LEU A 54 -1.80 12.21 4.28
N ARG A 55 -2.24 11.88 3.06
CA ARG A 55 -3.51 12.36 2.50
C ARG A 55 -4.69 11.45 2.81
N TYR A 56 -4.49 10.31 3.46
CA TYR A 56 -5.56 9.34 3.65
C TYR A 56 -6.72 9.92 4.47
N ASP A 57 -6.41 10.62 5.57
CA ASP A 57 -7.42 11.22 6.45
C ASP A 57 -8.19 12.35 5.74
N GLU A 58 -7.49 13.17 4.95
CA GLU A 58 -8.08 14.20 4.10
C GLU A 58 -9.10 13.59 3.13
N ILE A 59 -8.75 12.47 2.48
CA ILE A 59 -9.61 11.79 1.53
C ILE A 59 -10.82 11.15 2.20
N ILE A 60 -10.67 10.56 3.39
CA ILE A 60 -11.79 10.02 4.16
C ILE A 60 -12.76 11.16 4.53
N TYR A 61 -12.22 12.27 5.04
CA TYR A 61 -13.02 13.43 5.39
C TYR A 61 -13.77 13.99 4.18
N GLN A 62 -13.09 14.16 3.04
CA GLN A 62 -13.71 14.63 1.80
C GLN A 62 -14.81 13.66 1.33
N SER A 63 -14.55 12.35 1.36
CA SER A 63 -15.54 11.34 0.97
C SER A 63 -16.80 11.39 1.83
N SER A 64 -16.65 11.66 3.12
CA SER A 64 -17.75 11.86 4.06
C SER A 64 -18.55 13.12 3.75
N GLN A 65 -17.90 14.24 3.45
CA GLN A 65 -18.59 15.50 3.17
C GLN A 65 -19.36 15.44 1.85
N ASP A 66 -18.71 14.94 0.80
CA ASP A 66 -19.28 14.85 -0.54
C ASP A 66 -20.27 13.67 -0.69
N HIS A 67 -20.35 12.80 0.33
CA HIS A 67 -21.11 11.53 0.33
C HIS A 67 -20.79 10.65 -0.88
N GLN A 68 -19.51 10.63 -1.28
CA GLN A 68 -19.06 10.00 -2.51
C GLN A 68 -17.89 9.04 -2.24
N PRO A 69 -18.06 7.71 -2.42
CA PRO A 69 -16.98 6.74 -2.20
C PRO A 69 -15.86 6.83 -3.26
N LYS A 70 -16.12 7.50 -4.39
CA LYS A 70 -15.16 7.65 -5.49
C LYS A 70 -13.82 8.27 -5.04
N HIS A 71 -13.84 9.12 -4.02
CA HIS A 71 -12.62 9.74 -3.46
C HIS A 71 -11.69 8.67 -2.88
N ILE A 72 -12.23 7.74 -2.10
CA ILE A 72 -11.49 6.61 -1.53
C ILE A 72 -11.04 5.67 -2.66
N VAL A 73 -11.92 5.36 -3.62
CA VAL A 73 -11.58 4.48 -4.76
C VAL A 73 -10.37 5.03 -5.54
N ASN A 74 -10.41 6.30 -5.93
CA ASN A 74 -9.33 6.94 -6.68
C ASN A 74 -8.02 6.99 -5.88
N TYR A 75 -8.13 7.24 -4.57
CA TYR A 75 -6.98 7.21 -3.66
C TYR A 75 -6.33 5.82 -3.61
N LEU A 76 -7.14 4.76 -3.51
CA LEU A 76 -6.64 3.38 -3.45
C LEU A 76 -6.02 2.95 -4.78
N PHE A 77 -6.59 3.32 -5.92
CA PHE A 77 -5.96 3.03 -7.22
C PHE A 77 -4.62 3.72 -7.36
N LYS A 78 -4.54 5.01 -7.01
CA LYS A 78 -3.26 5.74 -7.02
C LYS A 78 -2.24 5.10 -6.07
N LEU A 79 -2.67 4.68 -4.88
CA LEU A 79 -1.82 3.94 -3.96
C LEU A 79 -1.32 2.63 -4.57
N SER A 80 -2.20 1.84 -5.18
CA SER A 80 -1.83 0.56 -5.81
C SER A 80 -0.83 0.73 -6.95
N HIS A 81 -0.95 1.78 -7.76
CA HIS A 81 0.04 2.10 -8.79
C HIS A 81 1.39 2.50 -8.20
N LEU A 82 1.40 3.36 -7.18
CA LEU A 82 2.63 3.77 -6.47
C LEU A 82 3.32 2.56 -5.83
N VAL A 83 2.56 1.70 -5.16
CA VAL A 83 3.05 0.45 -4.56
C VAL A 83 3.63 -0.47 -5.63
N SER A 84 2.94 -0.64 -6.76
CA SER A 84 3.41 -1.49 -7.85
C SER A 84 4.72 -0.98 -8.44
N ALA A 85 4.89 0.34 -8.56
CA ALA A 85 6.14 0.96 -8.97
C ALA A 85 7.24 0.77 -7.92
N ALA A 86 6.94 1.06 -6.65
CA ALA A 86 7.88 0.91 -5.54
C ALA A 86 8.34 -0.54 -5.35
N HIS A 87 7.45 -1.53 -5.42
CA HIS A 87 7.80 -2.95 -5.29
C HIS A 87 8.77 -3.41 -6.38
N ARG A 88 8.71 -2.85 -7.59
CA ARG A 88 9.66 -3.18 -8.67
C ARG A 88 11.02 -2.53 -8.48
N ASN A 89 11.05 -1.31 -7.96
CA ASN A 89 12.25 -0.47 -7.94
C ASN A 89 12.97 -0.45 -6.57
N LEU A 90 12.29 -0.81 -5.50
CA LEU A 90 12.79 -0.78 -4.12
C LEU A 90 12.86 -2.21 -3.57
N PRO A 91 13.89 -3.00 -3.91
CA PRO A 91 13.99 -4.38 -3.45
C PRO A 91 14.15 -4.43 -1.93
N VAL A 92 13.37 -5.30 -1.28
CA VAL A 92 13.54 -5.63 0.15
C VAL A 92 14.58 -6.73 0.29
N LYS A 93 14.40 -7.83 -0.45
CA LYS A 93 15.34 -8.96 -0.46
C LYS A 93 16.68 -8.55 -1.04
N GLY A 94 17.78 -8.87 -0.34
CA GLY A 94 19.15 -8.56 -0.75
C GLY A 94 19.61 -7.14 -0.43
N SER A 95 18.75 -6.30 0.16
CA SER A 95 19.15 -4.99 0.68
C SER A 95 19.85 -5.14 2.05
N PRO A 96 20.67 -4.15 2.46
CA PRO A 96 21.18 -4.07 3.83
C PRO A 96 20.04 -4.13 4.85
N LEU A 97 20.30 -4.73 6.02
CA LEU A 97 19.26 -5.05 7.01
C LEU A 97 18.38 -3.83 7.38
N GLU A 98 18.99 -2.69 7.71
CA GLU A 98 18.25 -1.47 8.08
C GLU A 98 17.36 -0.96 6.93
N LEU A 99 17.88 -0.96 5.70
CA LEU A 99 17.14 -0.54 4.52
C LEU A 99 16.01 -1.51 4.19
N ALA A 100 16.25 -2.81 4.32
CA ALA A 100 15.26 -3.84 4.12
C ALA A 100 14.11 -3.71 5.14
N GLN A 101 14.44 -3.51 6.42
CA GLN A 101 13.46 -3.26 7.48
C GLN A 101 12.65 -1.99 7.21
N ALA A 102 13.29 -0.90 6.79
CA ALA A 102 12.60 0.34 6.48
C ALA A 102 11.64 0.21 5.30
N ARG A 103 12.07 -0.43 4.21
CA ARG A 103 11.23 -0.69 3.03
C ARG A 103 10.09 -1.64 3.37
N LEU A 104 10.35 -2.68 4.15
CA LEU A 104 9.32 -3.63 4.58
C LEU A 104 8.26 -2.93 5.45
N CYS A 105 8.66 -2.05 6.36
CA CYS A 105 7.74 -1.23 7.14
C CYS A 105 6.89 -0.31 6.25
N LEU A 106 7.50 0.29 5.22
CA LEU A 106 6.78 1.11 4.24
C LEU A 106 5.72 0.30 3.47
N PHE A 107 6.06 -0.90 3.02
CA PHE A 107 5.12 -1.80 2.33
C PHE A 107 4.03 -2.32 3.26
N HIS A 108 4.35 -2.57 4.53
CA HIS A 108 3.37 -2.95 5.55
C HIS A 108 2.34 -1.84 5.81
N ALA A 109 2.81 -0.59 5.90
CA ALA A 109 1.93 0.57 6.01
C ALA A 109 1.02 0.69 4.77
N ALA A 110 1.57 0.51 3.56
CA ALA A 110 0.79 0.51 2.33
C ALA A 110 -0.32 -0.56 2.33
N ARG A 111 0.02 -1.79 2.75
CA ARG A 111 -0.93 -2.90 2.85
C ARG A 111 -2.05 -2.58 3.83
N SER A 112 -1.71 -2.02 4.99
CA SER A 112 -2.67 -1.64 6.02
C SER A 112 -3.64 -0.56 5.54
N VAL A 113 -3.13 0.47 4.86
CA VAL A 113 -3.97 1.53 4.26
C VAL A 113 -4.88 0.97 3.17
N LEU A 114 -4.36 0.08 2.30
CA LEU A 114 -5.17 -0.61 1.29
C LEU A 114 -6.29 -1.43 1.93
N ALA A 115 -5.98 -2.21 2.96
CA ALA A 115 -6.94 -3.03 3.68
C ALA A 115 -8.04 -2.17 4.33
N ASN A 116 -7.66 -1.09 5.00
CA ASN A 116 -8.59 -0.18 5.66
C ASN A 116 -9.51 0.51 4.65
N GLY A 117 -8.96 1.00 3.53
CA GLY A 117 -9.76 1.64 2.48
C GLY A 117 -10.72 0.67 1.80
N MET A 118 -10.28 -0.57 1.53
CA MET A 118 -11.17 -1.60 0.99
C MET A 118 -12.32 -1.92 1.98
N LYS A 119 -12.02 -2.07 3.27
CA LYS A 119 -13.03 -2.31 4.30
C LYS A 119 -14.05 -1.17 4.41
N LEU A 120 -13.60 0.09 4.30
CA LEU A 120 -14.50 1.25 4.25
C LEU A 120 -15.45 1.21 3.05
N LEU A 121 -15.02 0.63 1.93
CA LEU A 121 -15.84 0.42 0.74
C LEU A 121 -16.70 -0.85 0.80
N GLY A 122 -16.69 -1.59 1.92
CA GLY A 122 -17.40 -2.86 2.07
C GLY A 122 -16.74 -4.04 1.34
N ILE A 123 -15.47 -3.91 0.96
CA ILE A 123 -14.70 -4.93 0.26
C ILE A 123 -13.80 -5.66 1.28
N THR A 124 -13.88 -6.98 1.32
CA THR A 124 -12.99 -7.81 2.16
C THR A 124 -11.64 -8.01 1.47
N PRO A 125 -10.52 -7.53 2.03
CA PRO A 125 -9.18 -7.79 1.49
C PRO A 125 -8.85 -9.28 1.54
N VAL A 126 -8.18 -9.79 0.50
CA VAL A 126 -7.67 -11.17 0.48
C VAL A 126 -6.16 -11.21 0.67
N ASP A 127 -5.66 -12.22 1.37
CA ASP A 127 -4.24 -12.37 1.66
C ASP A 127 -3.48 -13.06 0.52
N LYS A 128 -4.18 -13.86 -0.30
CA LYS A 128 -3.64 -14.62 -1.43
C LYS A 128 -4.59 -14.57 -2.62
N MET A 129 -4.04 -14.44 -3.82
CA MET A 129 -4.73 -14.49 -5.12
C MET A 129 -3.93 -15.32 -6.12
#